data_AF-R7UF26-F1
#
_entry.id   AF-R7UF26-F1
#
_cell.length_a   1.000
_cell.length_b   1.000
_cell.length_c   1.000
_cell.angle_alpha   90.00
_cell.angle_beta   90.00
_cell.angle_gamma   90.00
#
_symmetry.space_group_name_H-M   'P 1'
#
loop_
_entity.id
_entity.type
_entity.pdbx_description
1 polymer ?
#
loop_
_entity_poly.entity_id
_entity_poly.type
_entity_poly.pdbx_seq_one_letter_code
_entity_poly.pdbx_strand_id
1 'polypeptide(L)'
;MATQNLKEAKTLLYNTYDQLKEQEIKEKIHRVENLPDDSRYSEAWVVINEITGRKKTIEGQVAGASPEERVKTWYNHFQNLLGSTPETEELEDVDMILAEGNISDDPFSPEEYIKVKISLKQGKSSGPDEIPPEVLKNCDLDNIILDI
;
A
#
# COMPACT_ATOMS: atom_id res chain seq x y z
N MET A 1 22.84 2.22 -16.81
CA MET A 1 22.05 0.98 -16.96
C MET A 1 20.81 0.99 -16.08
N ALA A 2 20.89 1.24 -14.77
CA ALA A 2 19.73 1.25 -13.85
C ALA A 2 18.56 2.18 -14.26
N THR A 3 18.85 3.37 -14.78
CA THR A 3 17.80 4.33 -15.22
C THR A 3 17.06 3.88 -16.49
N GLN A 4 17.73 3.12 -17.35
CA GLN A 4 17.14 2.56 -18.57
C GLN A 4 16.19 1.41 -18.21
N ASN A 5 16.60 0.53 -17.28
CA ASN A 5 15.77 -0.54 -16.75
C ASN A 5 14.50 -0.01 -16.06
N LEU A 6 14.61 1.11 -15.32
CA LEU A 6 13.43 1.73 -14.69
C LEU A 6 12.42 2.26 -15.72
N LYS A 7 12.92 2.84 -16.82
CA LYS A 7 12.05 3.35 -17.89
C LYS A 7 11.34 2.20 -18.60
N GLU A 8 12.06 1.14 -18.91
CA GLU A 8 11.52 -0.07 -19.54
C GLU A 8 10.49 -0.77 -18.63
N ALA A 9 10.78 -0.92 -17.34
CA ALA A 9 9.85 -1.47 -16.37
C ALA A 9 8.56 -0.65 -16.25
N LYS A 10 8.66 0.70 -16.24
CA LYS A 10 7.49 1.58 -16.26
C LYS A 10 6.68 1.41 -17.54
N THR A 11 7.34 1.36 -18.68
CA THR A 11 6.65 1.15 -19.97
C THR A 11 5.95 -0.20 -20.01
N LEU A 12 6.60 -1.27 -19.54
CA LEU A 12 5.99 -2.59 -19.43
C LEU A 12 4.74 -2.53 -18.54
N LEU A 13 4.85 -1.94 -17.35
CA LEU A 13 3.73 -1.79 -16.41
C LEU A 13 2.53 -1.07 -17.03
N TYR A 14 2.75 0.08 -17.68
CA TYR A 14 1.66 0.81 -18.33
C TYR A 14 1.01 0.01 -19.46
N ASN A 15 1.82 -0.68 -20.28
CA ASN A 15 1.29 -1.53 -21.34
C ASN A 15 0.47 -2.70 -20.78
N THR A 16 0.92 -3.31 -19.68
CA THR A 16 0.16 -4.39 -19.01
C THR A 16 -1.16 -3.86 -18.46
N TYR A 17 -1.18 -2.67 -17.86
CA TYR A 17 -2.43 -2.05 -17.41
C TYR A 17 -3.41 -1.80 -18.57
N ASP A 18 -2.92 -1.30 -19.69
CA ASP A 18 -3.75 -1.05 -20.87
C ASP A 18 -4.32 -2.37 -21.43
N GLN A 19 -3.51 -3.43 -21.48
CA GLN A 19 -3.94 -4.77 -21.92
C GLN A 19 -5.01 -5.36 -21.00
N LEU A 20 -4.80 -5.31 -19.68
CA LEU A 20 -5.77 -5.82 -18.71
C LEU A 20 -7.09 -5.05 -18.78
N LYS A 21 -7.02 -3.72 -18.92
CA LYS A 21 -8.22 -2.89 -19.08
C LYS A 21 -8.97 -3.21 -20.38
N GLU A 22 -8.26 -3.47 -21.46
CA GLU A 22 -8.88 -3.90 -22.73
C GLU A 22 -9.56 -5.27 -22.57
N GLN A 23 -8.91 -6.23 -21.91
CA GLN A 23 -9.48 -7.54 -21.61
C GLN A 23 -10.75 -7.43 -20.75
N GLU A 24 -10.71 -6.65 -19.67
CA GLU A 24 -11.87 -6.43 -18.80
C GLU A 24 -13.07 -5.84 -19.57
N ILE A 25 -12.82 -4.87 -20.46
CA ILE A 25 -13.88 -4.29 -21.30
C ILE A 25 -14.44 -5.32 -22.27
N LYS A 26 -13.59 -6.15 -22.91
CA LYS A 26 -14.02 -7.22 -23.81
C LYS A 26 -14.89 -8.25 -23.09
N GLU A 27 -14.51 -8.67 -21.90
CA GLU A 27 -15.30 -9.59 -21.07
C GLU A 27 -16.67 -9.01 -20.74
N LYS A 28 -16.74 -7.72 -20.38
CA LYS A 28 -18.00 -7.02 -20.13
C LYS A 28 -18.90 -6.93 -21.37
N ILE A 29 -18.32 -6.72 -22.56
CA ILE A 29 -19.06 -6.74 -23.83
C ILE A 29 -19.60 -8.16 -24.09
N HIS A 30 -18.75 -9.17 -23.95
CA HIS A 30 -19.12 -10.56 -24.19
C HIS A 30 -20.25 -11.04 -23.26
N ARG A 31 -20.23 -10.61 -21.99
CA ARG A 31 -21.30 -10.83 -21.03
C ARG A 31 -22.66 -10.33 -21.54
N VAL A 32 -22.69 -9.15 -22.16
CA VAL A 32 -23.93 -8.58 -22.71
C VAL A 32 -24.33 -9.28 -24.00
N GLU A 33 -23.39 -9.66 -24.85
CA GLU A 33 -23.68 -10.32 -26.13
C GLU A 33 -24.25 -11.73 -25.98
N ASN A 34 -23.85 -12.48 -24.94
CA ASN A 34 -24.31 -13.84 -24.71
C ASN A 34 -25.71 -13.94 -24.06
N LEU A 35 -26.33 -12.82 -23.71
CA LEU A 35 -27.65 -12.80 -23.08
C LEU A 35 -28.79 -12.84 -24.10
N PRO A 36 -29.96 -13.42 -23.75
CA PRO A 36 -31.18 -13.30 -24.54
C PRO A 36 -31.58 -11.84 -24.77
N ASP A 37 -32.11 -11.51 -25.96
CA ASP A 37 -32.44 -10.14 -26.39
C ASP A 37 -33.27 -9.34 -25.37
N ASP A 38 -34.24 -9.99 -24.72
CA ASP A 38 -35.10 -9.35 -23.70
C ASP A 38 -34.33 -8.86 -22.47
N SER A 39 -33.16 -9.44 -22.19
CA SER A 39 -32.29 -9.11 -21.03
C SER A 39 -31.04 -8.31 -21.39
N ARG A 40 -30.69 -8.20 -22.68
CA ARG A 40 -29.49 -7.50 -23.15
C ARG A 40 -29.50 -6.01 -22.81
N TYR A 41 -30.65 -5.35 -22.98
CA TYR A 41 -30.75 -3.90 -22.74
C TYR A 41 -30.54 -3.53 -21.27
N SER A 42 -31.18 -4.25 -20.35
CA SER A 42 -31.01 -4.01 -18.91
C SER A 42 -29.57 -4.29 -18.46
N GLU A 43 -28.97 -5.37 -18.96
CA GLU A 43 -27.60 -5.73 -18.61
C GLU A 43 -26.57 -4.75 -19.20
N ALA A 44 -26.76 -4.33 -20.45
CA ALA A 44 -25.93 -3.30 -21.07
C ALA A 44 -25.92 -2.02 -20.23
N TRP A 45 -27.07 -1.66 -19.65
CA TRP A 45 -27.17 -0.50 -18.78
C TRP A 45 -26.46 -0.69 -17.43
N VAL A 46 -26.44 -1.90 -16.87
CA VAL A 46 -25.65 -2.24 -15.68
C VAL A 46 -24.16 -2.09 -15.99
N VAL A 47 -23.68 -2.70 -17.07
CA VAL A 47 -22.28 -2.64 -17.51
C VAL A 47 -21.84 -1.19 -17.77
N ILE A 48 -22.69 -0.36 -18.39
CA ILE A 48 -22.40 1.08 -18.59
C ILE A 48 -22.26 1.80 -17.25
N ASN A 49 -23.13 1.52 -16.27
CA ASN A 49 -23.03 2.14 -14.95
C ASN A 49 -21.75 1.72 -14.21
N GLU A 50 -21.32 0.47 -14.36
CA GLU A 50 -20.05 -0.04 -13.82
C GLU A 50 -18.85 0.68 -14.44
N ILE A 51 -18.77 0.74 -15.79
CA ILE A 51 -17.65 1.37 -16.51
C ILE A 51 -17.56 2.88 -16.23
N THR A 52 -18.71 3.56 -16.16
CA THR A 52 -18.75 5.02 -15.94
C THR A 52 -18.65 5.42 -14.47
N GLY A 53 -18.76 4.46 -13.53
CA GLY A 53 -18.80 4.75 -12.10
C GLY A 53 -20.03 5.57 -11.67
N ARG A 54 -21.07 5.67 -12.52
CA ARG A 54 -22.24 6.53 -12.28
C ARG A 54 -23.03 6.15 -11.01
N LYS A 55 -22.89 4.90 -10.55
CA LYS A 55 -23.42 4.41 -9.26
C LYS A 55 -22.31 3.98 -8.31
N LYS A 56 -21.20 4.71 -8.25
CA LYS A 56 -20.18 4.44 -7.23
C LYS A 56 -20.84 4.59 -5.86
N THR A 57 -20.95 3.51 -5.10
CA THR A 57 -21.39 3.56 -3.70
C THR A 57 -20.50 4.57 -2.99
N ILE A 58 -21.10 5.45 -2.18
CA ILE A 58 -20.35 6.46 -1.42
C ILE A 58 -19.34 5.70 -0.55
N GLU A 59 -18.05 5.90 -0.84
CA GLU A 59 -16.97 5.26 -0.10
C GLU A 59 -17.11 5.60 1.39
N GLY A 60 -17.09 4.58 2.25
CA GLY A 60 -17.29 4.74 3.70
C GLY A 60 -18.73 4.60 4.19
N GLN A 61 -19.74 4.46 3.32
CA GLN A 61 -21.09 4.03 3.75
C GLN A 61 -21.18 2.51 3.80
N VAL A 62 -21.47 1.99 5.00
CA VAL A 62 -21.79 0.58 5.18
C VAL A 62 -23.30 0.39 5.15
N ALA A 63 -23.75 -0.58 4.36
CA ALA A 63 -25.15 -0.94 4.23
C ALA A 63 -25.71 -1.42 5.58
N GLY A 64 -26.91 -0.94 5.91
CA GLY A 64 -27.65 -1.31 7.12
C GLY A 64 -28.84 -0.39 7.33
N ALA A 65 -30.00 -0.97 7.65
CA ALA A 65 -31.24 -0.25 7.90
C ALA A 65 -31.23 0.50 9.24
N SER A 66 -30.31 0.16 10.15
CA SER A 66 -30.11 0.82 11.43
C SER A 66 -28.62 1.09 11.74
N PRO A 67 -28.30 2.00 12.68
CA PRO A 67 -26.95 2.20 13.18
C PRO A 67 -26.31 0.90 13.72
N GLU A 68 -27.07 0.08 14.44
CA GLU A 68 -26.61 -1.18 15.03
C GLU A 68 -26.23 -2.20 13.95
N GLU A 69 -27.03 -2.29 12.89
CA GLU A 69 -26.72 -3.13 11.74
C GLU A 69 -25.44 -2.68 11.04
N ARG A 70 -25.24 -1.36 10.86
CA ARG A 70 -24.02 -0.86 10.24
C ARG A 70 -22.77 -1.18 11.06
N VAL A 71 -22.83 -1.06 12.38
CA VAL A 71 -21.73 -1.44 13.28
C VAL A 71 -21.42 -2.94 13.17
N LYS A 72 -22.46 -3.78 13.16
CA LYS A 72 -22.29 -5.23 13.01
C LYS A 72 -21.70 -5.60 11.65
N THR A 73 -22.14 -4.95 10.58
CA THR A 73 -21.60 -5.16 9.23
C THR A 73 -20.14 -4.74 9.15
N TRP A 74 -19.77 -3.60 9.73
CA TRP A 74 -18.36 -3.17 9.86
C TRP A 74 -17.53 -4.22 10.60
N TYR A 75 -17.98 -4.61 11.79
CA TYR A 75 -17.28 -5.57 12.63
C TYR A 75 -17.05 -6.90 11.89
N ASN A 76 -18.09 -7.46 11.26
CA ASN A 76 -17.98 -8.70 10.51
C ASN A 76 -17.06 -8.57 9.28
N HIS A 77 -17.12 -7.45 8.57
CA HIS A 77 -16.26 -7.22 7.41
C HIS A 77 -14.77 -7.26 7.80
N PHE A 78 -14.38 -6.52 8.83
CA PHE A 78 -12.99 -6.49 9.29
C PHE A 78 -12.58 -7.78 10.00
N GLN A 79 -13.50 -8.45 10.72
CA GLN A 79 -13.22 -9.76 11.29
C GLN A 79 -12.91 -10.78 10.19
N ASN A 80 -13.66 -10.79 9.09
CA ASN A 80 -13.40 -11.72 8.00
C ASN A 80 -12.13 -11.36 7.22
N LEU A 81 -11.85 -10.05 7.07
CA LEU A 81 -10.69 -9.55 6.35
C LEU A 81 -9.37 -9.77 7.12
N LEU A 82 -9.37 -9.55 8.43
CA LEU A 82 -8.15 -9.57 9.26
C LEU A 82 -8.05 -10.80 10.17
N GLY A 83 -9.18 -11.45 10.47
CA GLY A 83 -9.27 -12.57 11.40
C GLY A 83 -9.26 -13.94 10.73
N SER A 84 -9.30 -14.01 9.41
CA SER A 84 -9.16 -15.27 8.67
C SER A 84 -7.69 -15.48 8.30
N THR A 85 -7.14 -16.66 8.57
CA THR A 85 -5.84 -17.06 8.01
C THR A 85 -5.96 -17.07 6.48
N PRO A 86 -5.12 -16.32 5.75
CA PRO A 86 -5.19 -16.29 4.30
C PRO A 86 -4.96 -17.69 3.73
N GLU A 87 -5.82 -18.13 2.82
CA GLU A 87 -5.54 -19.27 1.95
C GLU A 87 -4.35 -18.88 1.08
N THR A 88 -3.17 -19.33 1.49
CA THR A 88 -1.94 -19.08 0.75
C THR A 88 -1.89 -20.09 -0.38
N GLU A 89 -2.39 -19.72 -1.55
CA GLU A 89 -1.79 -20.25 -2.78
C GLU A 89 -0.31 -19.85 -2.70
N GLU A 90 0.59 -20.80 -2.93
CA GLU A 90 2.04 -20.55 -2.96
C GLU A 90 2.28 -19.32 -3.84
N LEU A 91 2.53 -18.16 -3.21
CA LEU A 91 2.82 -16.94 -3.93
C LEU A 91 4.09 -17.21 -4.72
N GLU A 92 4.02 -17.09 -6.05
CA GLU A 92 5.23 -17.11 -6.87
C GLU A 92 6.21 -16.07 -6.31
N ASP A 93 7.47 -16.48 -6.11
CA ASP A 93 8.53 -15.59 -5.66
C ASP A 93 8.59 -14.39 -6.61
N VAL A 94 8.16 -13.23 -6.11
CA VAL A 94 8.21 -11.99 -6.88
C VAL A 94 9.67 -11.56 -6.96
N ASP A 95 10.22 -11.59 -8.16
CA ASP A 95 11.58 -11.14 -8.41
C ASP A 95 11.78 -9.70 -7.91
N MET A 96 12.82 -9.51 -7.09
CA MET A 96 13.18 -8.21 -6.56
C MET A 96 13.70 -7.31 -7.69
N ILE A 97 12.84 -6.43 -8.21
CA ILE A 97 13.13 -5.55 -9.37
C ILE A 97 14.25 -4.54 -9.06
N LEU A 98 14.39 -4.17 -7.78
CA LEU A 98 15.43 -3.26 -7.32
C LEU A 98 16.55 -4.10 -6.72
N ALA A 99 17.77 -4.00 -7.27
CA ALA A 99 18.94 -4.53 -6.61
C ALA A 99 19.04 -3.96 -5.18
N GLU A 100 19.52 -4.76 -4.23
CA GLU A 100 19.87 -4.28 -2.89
C GLU A 100 20.65 -2.97 -3.03
N GLY A 101 20.14 -1.92 -2.40
CA GLY A 101 20.79 -0.63 -2.42
C GLY A 101 22.18 -0.76 -1.83
N ASN A 102 23.15 -0.01 -2.33
CA ASN A 102 24.49 0.08 -1.73
C ASN A 102 24.43 0.92 -0.44
N ILE A 103 23.63 0.46 0.52
CA ILE A 103 23.48 0.99 1.85
C ILE A 103 24.18 -0.04 2.74
N SER A 104 25.14 0.43 3.54
CA SER A 104 25.79 -0.44 4.50
C SER A 104 24.83 -0.70 5.66
N ASP A 105 24.69 -1.97 6.01
CA ASP A 105 23.98 -2.44 7.21
C ASP A 105 24.94 -2.61 8.40
N ASP A 106 26.18 -2.12 8.27
CA ASP A 106 27.17 -2.15 9.33
C ASP A 106 26.82 -1.14 10.45
N PRO A 107 27.38 -1.29 11.66
CA PRO A 107 27.23 -0.29 12.71
C PRO A 107 27.63 1.12 12.22
N PHE A 108 26.89 2.13 12.68
CA PHE A 108 27.15 3.51 12.30
C PHE A 108 28.56 3.95 12.71
N SER A 109 29.20 4.74 11.85
CA SER A 109 30.53 5.29 12.12
C SER A 109 30.47 6.42 13.16
N PRO A 110 31.59 6.70 13.86
CA PRO A 110 31.69 7.86 14.76
C PRO A 110 31.36 9.18 14.07
N GLU A 111 31.70 9.31 12.78
CA GLU A 111 31.44 10.50 11.97
C GLU A 111 29.94 10.71 11.72
N GLU A 112 29.21 9.63 11.41
CA GLU A 112 27.76 9.64 11.27
C GLU A 112 27.08 9.99 12.60
N TYR A 113 27.55 9.42 13.70
CA TYR A 113 27.04 9.71 15.03
C TYR A 113 27.20 11.21 15.38
N ILE A 114 28.38 11.78 15.18
CA ILE A 114 28.64 13.21 15.42
C ILE A 114 27.72 14.09 14.56
N LYS A 115 27.54 13.74 13.29
CA LYS A 115 26.66 14.48 12.38
C LYS A 115 25.22 14.49 12.87
N VAL A 116 24.72 13.36 13.36
CA VAL A 116 23.38 13.23 13.96
C VAL A 116 23.29 14.06 15.25
N LYS A 117 24.26 13.94 16.16
CA LYS A 117 24.30 14.68 17.44
C LYS A 117 24.24 16.20 17.24
N ILE A 118 24.95 16.73 16.24
CA ILE A 118 24.91 18.17 15.89
C ILE A 118 23.52 18.56 15.37
N SER A 119 22.92 17.73 14.51
CA SER A 119 21.63 18.01 13.86
C SER A 119 20.42 17.96 14.82
N LEU A 120 20.56 17.31 15.98
CA LEU A 120 19.48 17.10 16.94
C LEU A 120 19.00 18.43 17.53
N LYS A 121 17.68 18.67 17.50
CA LYS A 121 17.08 19.91 18.02
C LYS A 121 16.73 19.76 19.49
N GLN A 122 17.13 20.74 20.30
CA GLN A 122 16.74 20.84 21.71
C GLN A 122 15.27 21.30 21.84
N GLY A 123 14.65 21.01 22.98
CA GLY A 123 13.27 21.35 23.29
C GLY A 123 12.23 20.49 22.58
N LYS A 124 12.61 19.28 22.13
CA LYS A 124 11.67 18.28 21.60
C LYS A 124 11.23 17.34 22.73
N SER A 125 9.99 16.87 22.62
CA SER A 125 9.47 15.86 23.53
C SER A 125 10.28 14.57 23.44
N SER A 126 10.50 13.93 24.58
CA SER A 126 11.14 12.62 24.66
C SER A 126 10.36 11.55 23.90
N GLY A 127 11.07 10.52 23.43
CA GLY A 127 10.47 9.32 22.88
C GLY A 127 9.88 8.41 23.95
N PRO A 128 9.51 7.17 23.59
CA PRO A 128 9.02 6.15 24.53
C PRO A 128 10.03 5.74 25.60
N ASP A 129 11.32 6.05 25.39
CA ASP A 129 12.41 5.85 26.33
C ASP A 129 12.49 6.94 27.42
N GLU A 130 11.65 7.98 27.31
CA GLU A 130 11.63 9.17 28.17
C GLU A 130 12.94 9.97 28.17
N ILE A 131 13.88 9.66 27.27
CA ILE A 131 15.18 10.35 27.19
C ILE A 131 15.02 11.62 26.34
N PRO A 132 15.26 12.81 26.91
CA PRO A 132 15.16 14.04 26.16
C PRO A 132 16.43 14.25 25.29
N PRO A 133 16.32 14.93 24.14
CA PRO A 133 17.41 15.10 23.18
C PRO A 133 18.63 15.82 23.77
N GLU A 134 18.46 16.62 24.83
CA GLU A 134 19.54 17.31 25.54
C GLU A 134 20.53 16.35 26.18
N VAL A 135 20.09 15.15 26.60
CA VAL A 135 20.97 14.14 27.20
C VAL A 135 21.95 13.65 26.14
N LEU A 136 21.47 13.26 24.96
CA LEU A 136 22.34 12.83 23.88
C LEU A 136 23.22 13.95 23.33
N LYS A 137 22.76 15.20 23.40
CA LYS A 137 23.49 16.35 22.83
C LYS A 137 24.55 16.92 23.78
N ASN A 138 24.28 16.96 25.07
CA ASN A 138 25.09 17.70 26.04
C ASN A 138 25.84 16.79 27.04
N CYS A 139 25.45 15.52 27.17
CA CYS A 139 26.17 14.57 28.02
C CYS A 139 27.31 13.88 27.25
N ASP A 140 28.29 13.40 28.01
CA ASP A 140 29.42 12.62 27.51
C ASP A 140 29.07 11.12 27.54
N LEU A 141 28.26 10.71 26.55
CA LEU A 141 27.81 9.33 26.38
C LEU A 141 28.36 8.70 25.09
N ASP A 142 29.23 9.42 24.39
CA ASP A 142 29.63 9.10 23.01
C ASP A 142 30.37 7.76 22.95
N ASN A 143 31.28 7.52 23.90
CA ASN A 143 32.04 6.27 24.01
C ASN A 143 31.15 5.08 24.37
N ILE A 144 30.12 5.29 25.21
CA ILE A 144 29.17 4.24 25.60
C ILE A 144 28.30 3.84 24.40
N ILE A 145 27.89 4.82 23.58
CA ILE A 145 27.03 4.59 22.42
C ILE A 145 27.81 3.99 21.24
N LEU A 146 29.08 4.36 21.08
CA LEU A 146 29.97 3.81 20.06
C LEU A 146 30.64 2.48 20.47
N ASP A 147 30.48 2.07 21.73
CA ASP A 147 31.12 0.88 22.33
C ASP A 147 32.66 0.90 22.19
N ILE A 148 33.26 2.06 22.50
CA ILE A 148 34.71 2.36 22.42
C ILE A 148 35.29 2.68 23.81
#